data_AF-A0A0S8EWC2-F1
#
_entry.id   AF-A0A0S8EWC2-F1
#
_cell.length_a   1.000
_cell.length_b   1.000
_cell.length_c   1.000
_cell.angle_alpha   90.00
_cell.angle_beta   90.00
_cell.angle_gamma   90.00
#
_symmetry.space_group_name_H-M   'P 1'
#
loop_
_entity.id
_entity.type
_entity.pdbx_description
1 polymer ?
#
loop_
_entity_poly.entity_id
_entity_poly.type
_entity_poly.pdbx_seq_one_letter_code
_entity_poly.pdbx_strand_id
1 'polypeptide(L)'
;SATAKRDAPYKFRRKSDRYDDLCMLPPDTNEPIVFFGGQDYVPLFCKLTQTLKAPRTVFYNSSQPPDAPGCLLERFATTTRTNWHYECAKAFLEGRVGLRGT
;
A
#
# COMPACT_ATOMS: atom_id res chain seq x y z
N SER A 1 3.32 -24.03 10.51
CA SER A 1 4.36 -25.05 10.75
C SER A 1 5.50 -24.89 9.74
N ALA A 2 6.75 -25.17 10.11
CA ALA A 2 7.92 -25.01 9.25
C ALA A 2 7.87 -25.87 7.98
N THR A 3 7.16 -26.99 8.02
CA THR A 3 6.95 -27.92 6.89
C THR A 3 6.22 -27.26 5.73
N ALA A 4 5.08 -26.59 5.99
CA ALA A 4 4.31 -25.88 4.96
C ALA A 4 5.11 -24.80 4.22
N LYS A 5 6.09 -24.19 4.89
CA LYS A 5 6.98 -23.17 4.32
C LYS A 5 8.04 -23.77 3.38
N ARG A 6 8.42 -25.04 3.58
CA ARG A 6 9.38 -25.77 2.74
C ARG A 6 8.71 -26.35 1.50
N ASP A 7 7.48 -26.83 1.62
CA ASP A 7 6.76 -27.49 0.51
C ASP A 7 6.17 -26.48 -0.49
N ALA A 8 5.90 -25.25 -0.04
CA ALA A 8 5.39 -24.19 -0.90
C ALA A 8 6.04 -22.84 -0.56
N PRO A 9 7.37 -22.71 -0.74
CA PRO A 9 8.11 -21.51 -0.35
C PRO A 9 7.60 -20.25 -1.06
N TYR A 10 7.08 -20.39 -2.29
CA TYR A 10 6.47 -19.33 -3.08
C TYR A 10 5.21 -18.72 -2.43
N LYS A 11 4.55 -19.42 -1.49
CA LYS A 11 3.40 -18.90 -0.73
C LYS A 11 3.81 -17.96 0.41
N PHE A 12 5.10 -17.87 0.72
CA PHE A 12 5.59 -17.12 1.87
C PHE A 12 6.64 -16.10 1.45
N ARG A 13 6.24 -14.83 1.41
CA ARG A 13 7.18 -13.75 1.10
C ARG A 13 8.13 -13.47 2.27
N ARG A 14 9.43 -13.42 1.99
CA ARG A 14 10.46 -12.90 2.90
C ARG A 14 10.85 -11.49 2.47
N LYS A 15 11.27 -10.66 3.43
CA LYS A 15 11.75 -9.30 3.14
C LYS A 15 12.98 -9.28 2.21
N SER A 16 13.78 -10.34 2.22
CA SER A 16 14.98 -10.49 1.38
C SER A 16 14.70 -11.01 -0.03
N ASP A 17 13.49 -11.47 -0.31
CA ASP A 17 13.19 -12.07 -1.62
C ASP A 17 13.12 -10.97 -2.68
N ARG A 18 13.79 -11.20 -3.80
CA ARG A 18 13.67 -10.35 -4.99
C ARG A 18 12.47 -10.81 -5.80
N TYR A 19 11.40 -10.05 -5.75
CA TYR A 19 10.26 -10.23 -6.64
C TYR A 19 10.39 -9.28 -7.83
N ASP A 20 10.38 -9.87 -9.03
CA ASP A 20 10.14 -9.15 -10.29
C ASP A 20 8.63 -9.06 -10.51
N ASP A 21 7.94 -8.52 -9.50
CA ASP A 21 6.51 -8.28 -9.57
C ASP A 21 6.22 -7.25 -10.67
N LEU A 22 5.21 -7.54 -11.49
CA LEU A 22 4.78 -6.67 -12.59
C LEU A 22 3.69 -5.70 -12.12
N CYS A 23 3.77 -4.46 -12.57
CA CYS A 23 2.64 -3.55 -12.45
C CYS A 23 1.55 -3.98 -13.44
N MET A 24 0.41 -4.39 -12.92
CA MET A 24 -0.73 -4.84 -13.72
C MET A 24 -1.60 -3.68 -14.22
N LEU A 25 -1.28 -2.43 -13.84
CA LEU A 25 -2.03 -1.26 -14.28
C LEU A 25 -1.55 -0.80 -15.66
N PRO A 26 -2.47 -0.37 -16.55
CA PRO A 26 -2.10 0.23 -17.83
C PRO A 26 -1.13 1.42 -17.67
N PRO A 27 -0.11 1.58 -18.54
CA PRO A 27 0.83 2.69 -18.44
C PRO A 27 0.21 4.08 -18.53
N ASP A 28 -0.96 4.18 -19.17
CA ASP A 28 -1.76 5.38 -19.37
C ASP A 28 -2.83 5.59 -18.28
N THR A 29 -2.76 4.83 -17.18
CA THR A 29 -3.59 5.06 -16.00
C THR A 29 -3.41 6.49 -15.50
N ASN A 30 -4.48 7.28 -15.59
CA ASN A 30 -4.54 8.66 -15.11
C ASN A 30 -5.42 8.82 -13.86
N GLU A 31 -6.17 7.77 -13.48
CA GLU A 31 -6.98 7.77 -12.27
C GLU A 31 -6.10 7.72 -11.02
N PRO A 32 -6.47 8.44 -9.94
CA PRO A 32 -5.73 8.39 -8.68
C PRO A 32 -5.65 6.98 -8.11
N ILE A 33 -4.45 6.58 -7.70
CA ILE A 33 -4.18 5.30 -7.05
C ILE A 33 -4.13 5.52 -5.55
N VAL A 34 -4.93 4.77 -4.81
CA VAL A 34 -5.04 4.89 -3.36
C VAL A 34 -4.62 3.58 -2.70
N PHE A 35 -3.64 3.65 -1.81
CA PHE A 35 -3.09 2.49 -1.13
C PHE A 35 -3.59 2.39 0.31
N PHE A 36 -4.27 1.28 0.60
CA PHE A 36 -4.74 0.88 1.92
C PHE A 36 -4.00 -0.39 2.35
N GLY A 37 -2.87 -0.26 3.03
CA GLY A 37 -2.08 -1.41 3.44
C GLY A 37 -1.14 -1.13 4.60
N GLY A 38 -0.53 -2.20 5.12
CA GLY A 38 0.47 -2.09 6.18
C GLY A 38 1.75 -1.40 5.70
N GLN A 39 2.44 -0.73 6.62
CA GLN A 39 3.68 0.02 6.35
C GLN A 39 4.76 -0.82 5.64
N ASP A 40 4.89 -2.10 6.00
CA ASP A 40 5.88 -3.01 5.39
C ASP A 40 5.66 -3.24 3.87
N TYR A 41 4.49 -2.91 3.34
CA TYR A 41 4.15 -3.05 1.92
C TYR A 41 4.34 -1.76 1.11
N VAL A 42 4.59 -0.61 1.78
CA VAL A 42 4.76 0.68 1.11
C VAL A 42 5.94 0.66 0.11
N PRO A 43 7.12 0.12 0.43
CA PRO A 43 8.21 0.06 -0.53
C PRO A 43 7.86 -0.72 -1.81
N LEU A 44 7.11 -1.82 -1.67
CA LEU A 44 6.66 -2.62 -2.80
C LEU A 44 5.65 -1.85 -3.66
N PHE A 45 4.67 -1.21 -3.01
CA PHE A 45 3.70 -0.36 -3.70
C PHE A 45 4.38 0.75 -4.50
N CYS A 46 5.33 1.47 -3.90
CA CYS A 46 6.08 2.53 -4.57
C CYS A 46 6.85 1.98 -5.77
N LYS A 47 7.57 0.87 -5.61
CA LYS A 47 8.33 0.23 -6.70
C LYS A 47 7.43 -0.18 -7.87
N LEU A 48 6.27 -0.76 -7.59
CA LEU A 48 5.34 -1.23 -8.63
C LEU A 48 4.70 -0.08 -9.40
N THR A 49 4.41 1.03 -8.72
CA THR A 49 3.64 2.13 -9.30
C THR A 49 4.50 3.32 -9.74
N GLN A 50 5.83 3.27 -9.56
CA GLN A 50 6.73 4.41 -9.80
C GLN A 50 6.72 4.94 -11.23
N THR A 51 6.38 4.11 -12.21
CA THR A 51 6.36 4.48 -13.63
C THR A 51 5.03 5.12 -14.04
N LEU A 52 4.00 5.05 -13.20
CA LEU A 52 2.68 5.59 -13.49
C LEU A 52 2.67 7.10 -13.23
N LYS A 53 2.02 7.85 -14.13
CA LYS A 53 1.85 9.30 -13.99
C LYS A 53 0.67 9.68 -13.09
N ALA A 54 -0.20 8.71 -12.78
CA ALA A 54 -1.33 8.89 -11.87
C ALA A 54 -0.88 9.44 -10.49
N PRO A 55 -1.68 10.31 -9.86
CA PRO A 55 -1.50 10.66 -8.46
C PRO A 55 -1.57 9.39 -7.60
N ARG A 56 -0.63 9.25 -6.65
CA ARG A 56 -0.58 8.10 -5.74
C ARG A 56 -0.69 8.58 -4.32
N THR A 57 -1.66 8.05 -3.57
CA THR A 57 -1.85 8.39 -2.16
C THR A 57 -1.68 7.15 -1.29
N VAL A 58 -0.86 7.24 -0.25
CA VAL A 58 -0.66 6.19 0.75
C VAL A 58 -1.30 6.62 2.04
N PHE A 59 -2.32 5.89 2.47
CA PHE A 59 -2.82 6.02 3.83
C PHE A 59 -1.87 5.33 4.81
N TYR A 60 -1.70 5.90 6.00
CA TYR A 60 -0.89 5.33 7.08
C TYR A 60 -1.50 5.62 8.47
N ASN A 61 -1.27 4.77 9.47
CA ASN A 61 -1.74 4.98 10.85
C ASN A 61 -0.63 5.22 11.88
N SER A 62 0.63 5.01 11.49
CA SER A 62 1.80 5.22 12.35
C SER A 62 1.93 6.69 12.78
N SER A 63 2.65 6.93 13.88
CA SER A 63 2.98 8.28 14.33
C SER A 63 3.91 8.99 13.35
N GLN A 64 4.86 8.25 12.79
CA GLN A 64 5.78 8.73 11.77
C GLN A 64 5.26 8.35 10.37
N PRO A 65 5.27 9.27 9.40
CA PRO A 65 4.93 8.95 8.02
C PRO A 65 5.91 7.91 7.46
N PRO A 66 5.45 6.97 6.61
CA PRO A 66 6.33 6.05 5.92
C PRO A 66 7.12 6.78 4.83
N ASP A 67 8.28 6.23 4.46
CA ASP A 67 8.98 6.65 3.25
C ASP A 67 8.24 6.13 2.01
N ALA A 68 7.63 7.04 1.26
CA ALA A 68 6.82 6.73 0.07
C ALA A 68 7.09 7.76 -1.05
N PRO A 69 8.25 7.66 -1.73
CA PRO A 69 8.66 8.65 -2.71
C PRO A 69 7.67 8.80 -3.87
N GLY A 70 7.33 10.04 -4.19
CA GLY A 70 6.36 10.39 -5.24
C GLY A 70 4.92 9.98 -4.90
N CYS A 71 4.60 9.78 -3.63
CA CYS A 71 3.24 9.55 -3.14
C CYS A 71 2.83 10.69 -2.19
N LEU A 72 1.55 11.06 -2.22
CA LEU A 72 0.90 11.82 -1.17
C LEU A 72 0.70 10.91 0.05
N LEU A 73 0.79 11.48 1.25
CA LEU A 73 0.67 10.73 2.50
C LEU A 73 -0.52 11.25 3.29
N GLU A 74 -1.44 10.35 3.63
CA GLU A 74 -2.64 10.68 4.40
C GLU A 74 -2.70 9.88 5.69
N ARG A 75 -2.70 10.56 6.84
CA ARG A 75 -2.77 9.88 8.13
C ARG A 75 -4.20 9.51 8.48
N PHE A 76 -4.45 8.21 8.65
CA PHE A 76 -5.69 7.70 9.21
C PHE A 76 -5.55 7.54 10.73
N ALA A 77 -6.21 8.42 11.48
CA ALA A 77 -6.20 8.38 12.94
C ALA A 77 -7.10 7.25 13.47
N THR A 78 -6.49 6.23 14.07
CA THR A 78 -7.20 5.11 14.71
C THR A 78 -6.32 4.51 15.82
N THR A 79 -6.94 3.90 16.82
CA THR A 79 -6.26 3.09 17.84
C THR A 79 -6.01 1.65 17.38
N THR A 80 -6.66 1.22 16.29
CA THR A 80 -6.50 -0.12 15.70
C THR A 80 -5.08 -0.26 15.14
N ARG A 81 -4.30 -1.23 15.66
CA ARG A 81 -2.89 -1.44 15.27
C ARG A 81 -2.73 -2.37 14.06
N THR A 82 -3.49 -3.45 14.02
CA THR A 82 -3.48 -4.46 12.94
C THR A 82 -4.75 -4.34 12.11
N ASN A 83 -4.68 -4.62 10.81
CA ASN A 83 -5.86 -4.62 9.92
C ASN A 83 -6.63 -3.28 9.82
N TRP A 84 -6.08 -2.19 10.33
CA TRP A 84 -6.68 -0.85 10.32
C TRP A 84 -7.01 -0.33 8.91
N HIS A 85 -6.28 -0.82 7.90
CA HIS A 85 -6.46 -0.42 6.51
C HIS A 85 -7.85 -0.80 5.97
N TYR A 86 -8.52 -1.83 6.53
CA TYR A 86 -9.92 -2.12 6.17
C TYR A 86 -10.89 -1.06 6.69
N GLU A 87 -10.68 -0.55 7.91
CA GLU A 87 -11.47 0.56 8.45
C GLU A 87 -11.25 1.83 7.63
N CYS A 88 -10.00 2.09 7.24
CA CYS A 88 -9.64 3.21 6.39
C CYS A 88 -10.29 3.12 5.01
N ALA A 89 -10.21 1.97 4.34
CA ALA A 89 -10.86 1.73 3.05
C ALA A 89 -12.38 1.93 3.13
N LYS A 90 -13.02 1.41 4.19
CA LYS A 90 -14.46 1.62 4.43
C LYS A 90 -14.78 3.10 4.62
N ALA A 91 -14.01 3.81 5.45
CA ALA A 91 -14.20 5.25 5.67
C ALA A 91 -14.02 6.06 4.38
N PHE A 92 -13.11 5.65 3.50
CA PHE A 92 -12.88 6.29 2.20
C PHE A 92 -14.07 6.09 1.27
N LEU A 93 -14.58 4.86 1.15
CA LEU A 93 -15.76 4.53 0.34
C LEU A 93 -17.03 5.24 0.83
N GLU A 94 -17.12 5.49 2.14
CA GLU A 94 -18.21 6.25 2.77
C GLU A 94 -18.01 7.79 2.71
N GLY A 95 -16.91 8.27 2.14
CA GLY A 95 -16.59 9.71 2.04
C GLY A 95 -16.22 10.37 3.37
N ARG A 96 -15.97 9.59 4.43
CA ARG A 96 -15.53 10.10 5.75
C ARG A 96 -14.05 10.49 5.76
N VAL A 97 -13.26 9.89 4.88
CA VAL A 97 -11.89 10.31 4.55
C VAL A 97 -11.77 10.43 3.03
N GLY A 98 -10.84 11.24 2.54
CA GLY A 98 -10.69 11.49 1.11
C GLY A 98 -9.24 11.82 0.76
N LEU A 99 -9.00 12.00 -0.53
CA LEU A 99 -7.71 12.47 -1.03
C LEU A 99 -7.63 13.97 -0.77
N ARG A 100 -6.64 14.45 0.00
CA ARG A 100 -6.40 15.89 0.12
C ARG A 100 -5.35 16.28 -0.91
N GLY A 101 -5.64 17.32 -1.70
CA GLY A 101 -4.71 17.86 -2.70
C GLY A 101 -5.07 17.57 -4.16
N THR A 102 -6.28 17.94 -4.58
CA THR A 102 -6.52 18.39 -5.97
C THR A 102 -6.48 19.90 -6.01
#